data_AF-A0A3A4X376-F1
#
_entry.id   AF-A0A3A4X376-F1
#
_cell.length_a   1.000
_cell.length_b   1.000
_cell.length_c   1.000
_cell.angle_alpha   90.00
_cell.angle_beta   90.00
_cell.angle_gamma   90.00
#
_symmetry.space_group_name_H-M   'P 1'
#
loop_
_entity.id
_entity.type
_entity.pdbx_description
1 polymer ?
#
loop_
_entity_poly.entity_id
_entity_poly.type
_entity_poly.pdbx_seq_one_letter_code
_entity_poly.pdbx_strand_id
1 'polypeptide(L)'
;MERETGSLQMGMARRLVLPVLLLAIAAFTGGEASAASRDSKVHLTPQVEKVPARPAIFDKQVEPLTMEQCSQCHIGVFNLLKSAGERHQLPCTFCHQQYHTYAPGKLEYQDALPKCTACHGLPHGEDTSVQQCSACHSNAHAPLQIPDVTGEQCSRCHAGPPQALQEAPSKHTQVACTDCHTSHGYIPECAMCHSESGGEPYHLLGVKDSTCLGCHPVHKPLEIKYPADTPQEYCAPCHKNPSHERVLKEVREANSKHNTAVTCATCHVDHGVIPQCSMCHEPHKKDQVNDDCLRCHSNPHQPLNLTYPLEEPQTSCAPCHSEAYDALQQSNTRHTALTCAYCHPTHGELPECQRCHGVPHGEELMKQFGNCGACHGIAHNVQGRMKK
;
A
#
# COMPACT_ATOMS: atom_id res chain seq x y z
N MET A 1 31.42 -34.34 -18.08
CA MET A 1 31.40 -35.17 -16.85
C MET A 1 29.94 -35.42 -16.52
N GLU A 2 29.22 -36.12 -17.38
CA GLU A 2 29.20 -37.59 -17.48
C GLU A 2 28.75 -38.26 -16.19
N ARG A 3 27.54 -38.82 -16.33
CA ARG A 3 26.80 -39.75 -15.49
C ARG A 3 27.69 -40.86 -14.96
N GLU A 4 27.41 -41.33 -13.75
CA GLU A 4 27.29 -42.77 -13.52
C GLU A 4 26.12 -43.08 -12.59
N THR A 5 25.16 -43.76 -13.20
CA THR A 5 24.05 -44.49 -12.60
C THR A 5 24.53 -45.87 -12.19
N GLY A 6 24.23 -46.30 -10.96
CA GLY A 6 24.46 -47.67 -10.50
C GLY A 6 23.25 -48.20 -9.74
N SER A 7 22.28 -48.74 -10.47
CA SER A 7 21.22 -49.61 -9.95
C SER A 7 21.74 -51.06 -10.02
N LEU A 8 21.56 -51.84 -8.95
CA LEU A 8 21.62 -53.30 -9.04
C LEU A 8 20.53 -53.94 -8.18
N GLN A 9 19.87 -54.87 -8.86
CA GLN A 9 18.61 -55.55 -8.57
C GLN A 9 18.70 -56.65 -7.51
N MET A 10 17.51 -56.90 -6.93
CA MET A 10 16.88 -58.21 -6.61
C MET A 10 17.49 -59.12 -5.54
N GLY A 11 16.65 -59.41 -4.53
CA GLY A 11 16.71 -60.62 -3.72
C GLY A 11 15.38 -60.85 -3.00
N MET A 12 14.71 -61.95 -3.33
CA MET A 12 13.35 -62.33 -2.96
C MET A 12 13.14 -62.65 -1.47
N ALA A 13 11.91 -62.37 -1.02
CA ALA A 13 11.08 -63.05 -0.02
C ALA A 13 11.65 -64.22 0.81
N ARG A 14 11.50 -64.15 2.15
CA ARG A 14 10.68 -65.08 2.97
C ARG A 14 10.81 -64.84 4.48
N ARG A 15 9.65 -64.93 5.16
CA ARG A 15 9.39 -65.45 6.53
C ARG A 15 9.93 -64.58 7.68
N LEU A 16 9.11 -63.80 8.36
CA LEU A 16 8.18 -64.23 9.44
C LEU A 16 8.89 -65.05 10.52
N VAL A 17 9.41 -64.39 11.57
CA VAL A 17 9.31 -64.81 12.99
C VAL A 17 9.55 -63.57 13.87
N LEU A 18 8.57 -63.24 14.70
CA LEU A 18 8.59 -62.26 15.79
C LEU A 18 9.34 -62.88 16.98
N PRO A 19 10.35 -62.24 17.61
CA PRO A 19 10.77 -62.66 18.94
C PRO A 19 9.91 -61.93 19.98
N VAL A 20 8.93 -62.68 20.51
CA VAL A 20 8.25 -62.38 21.77
C VAL A 20 9.31 -62.43 22.88
N LEU A 21 9.72 -61.27 23.38
CA LEU A 21 10.55 -61.18 24.57
C LEU A 21 9.65 -61.37 25.80
N LEU A 22 9.50 -62.62 26.23
CA LEU A 22 8.95 -63.01 27.53
C LEU A 22 9.85 -62.44 28.64
N LEU A 23 9.45 -61.32 29.24
CA LEU A 23 10.01 -60.89 30.52
C LEU A 23 9.48 -61.84 31.60
N ALA A 24 10.38 -62.66 32.15
CA ALA A 24 10.11 -63.48 33.32
C ALA A 24 9.84 -62.57 34.53
N ILE A 25 8.63 -62.64 35.06
CA ILE A 25 8.25 -62.07 36.35
C ILE A 25 8.95 -62.91 37.42
N ALA A 26 10.07 -62.42 37.94
CA ALA A 26 10.65 -62.93 39.17
C ALA A 26 9.84 -62.36 40.35
N ALA A 27 9.04 -63.22 40.98
CA ALA A 27 8.40 -62.93 42.26
C ALA A 27 9.49 -62.74 43.33
N PHE A 28 9.80 -61.48 43.66
CA PHE A 28 10.56 -61.14 44.87
C PHE A 28 9.62 -61.31 46.07
N THR A 29 9.67 -62.50 46.66
CA THR A 29 9.16 -62.74 48.01
C THR A 29 10.00 -61.94 49.01
N GLY A 30 9.31 -61.29 49.96
CA GLY A 30 9.89 -60.38 50.94
C GLY A 30 11.13 -60.95 51.64
N GLY A 31 12.24 -60.22 51.51
CA GLY A 31 13.40 -60.33 52.38
C GLY A 31 13.50 -59.03 53.18
N GLU A 32 13.46 -59.15 54.50
CA GLU A 32 13.70 -58.05 55.44
C GLU A 32 15.07 -57.43 55.14
N ALA A 33 15.07 -56.18 54.66
CA ALA A 33 16.28 -55.40 54.48
C ALA A 33 16.80 -54.99 55.87
N SER A 34 17.69 -55.81 56.41
CA SER A 34 18.49 -55.47 57.59
C SER A 34 19.35 -54.25 57.27
N ALA A 35 19.19 -53.19 58.05
CA ALA A 35 19.95 -51.96 57.94
C ALA A 35 21.42 -52.21 58.34
N ALA A 36 22.25 -52.59 57.37
CA ALA A 36 23.70 -52.56 57.53
C ALA A 36 24.16 -51.09 57.47
N SER A 37 24.48 -50.53 58.63
CA SER A 37 25.09 -49.20 58.77
C SER A 37 26.43 -49.17 58.03
N ARG A 38 26.52 -48.34 57.00
CA ARG A 38 27.81 -47.96 56.41
C ARG A 38 28.49 -46.99 57.38
N ASP A 39 29.55 -47.44 58.04
CA ASP A 39 30.41 -46.58 58.86
C ASP A 39 31.12 -45.55 57.98
N SER A 40 30.49 -44.40 57.79
CA SER A 40 31.14 -43.23 57.21
C SER A 40 32.14 -42.69 58.23
N LYS A 41 33.44 -42.73 57.87
CA LYS A 41 34.55 -42.11 58.61
C LYS A 41 34.50 -40.57 58.52
N VAL A 42 33.39 -39.97 58.91
CA VAL A 42 33.27 -38.52 59.04
C VAL A 42 33.46 -38.18 60.51
N HIS A 43 34.47 -37.38 60.83
CA HIS A 43 34.71 -36.93 62.20
C HIS A 43 33.65 -35.88 62.56
N LEU A 44 32.62 -36.32 63.28
CA LEU A 44 31.52 -35.46 63.71
C LEU A 44 31.99 -34.58 64.86
N THR A 45 31.68 -33.28 64.79
CA THR A 45 32.02 -32.34 65.86
C THR A 45 31.07 -32.52 67.06
N PRO A 46 31.43 -32.02 68.26
CA PRO A 46 30.55 -32.07 69.43
C PRO A 46 29.19 -31.37 69.24
N GLN A 47 29.00 -30.61 68.15
CA GLN A 47 27.71 -30.02 67.82
C GLN A 47 26.66 -31.06 67.38
N VAL A 48 27.09 -32.27 67.03
CA VAL A 48 26.17 -33.37 66.68
C VAL A 48 25.35 -33.85 67.87
N GLU A 49 25.86 -33.74 69.10
CA GLU A 49 25.09 -34.06 70.33
C GLU A 49 23.91 -33.10 70.57
N LYS A 50 23.91 -31.94 69.89
CA LYS A 50 22.82 -30.94 69.96
C LYS A 50 21.86 -31.03 68.77
N VAL A 51 21.98 -32.05 67.92
CA VAL A 51 21.08 -32.20 66.78
C VAL A 51 19.68 -32.54 67.30
N PRO A 52 18.67 -31.69 67.02
CA PRO A 52 17.31 -31.97 67.46
C PRO A 52 16.80 -33.26 66.82
N ALA A 53 15.91 -33.95 67.54
CA ALA A 53 15.26 -35.14 67.02
C ALA A 53 14.62 -34.86 65.65
N ARG A 54 14.64 -35.87 64.76
CA ARG A 54 14.05 -35.77 63.42
C ARG A 54 12.61 -35.24 63.56
N PRO A 55 12.28 -34.09 62.98
CA PRO A 55 10.94 -33.54 63.07
C PRO A 55 9.90 -34.52 62.49
N ALA A 56 8.78 -34.71 63.18
CA ALA A 56 7.70 -35.63 62.76
C ALA A 56 7.08 -35.29 61.38
N ILE A 57 7.37 -34.10 60.83
CA ILE A 57 6.95 -33.71 59.47
C ILE A 57 7.54 -34.64 58.40
N PHE A 58 8.70 -35.24 58.65
CA PHE A 58 9.35 -36.15 57.71
C PHE A 58 8.68 -37.53 57.65
N ASP A 59 7.68 -37.79 58.51
CA ASP A 59 6.90 -39.02 58.52
C ASP A 59 5.47 -38.79 57.97
N LYS A 60 5.14 -37.55 57.57
CA LYS A 60 3.87 -37.19 56.94
C LYS A 60 3.98 -37.26 55.42
N GLN A 61 2.87 -37.65 54.78
CA GLN A 61 2.70 -37.45 53.35
C GLN A 61 2.62 -35.94 53.06
N VAL A 62 3.44 -35.47 52.13
CA VAL A 62 3.52 -34.05 51.77
C VAL A 62 2.46 -33.75 50.73
N GLU A 63 1.54 -32.84 51.07
CA GLU A 63 0.55 -32.30 50.13
C GLU A 63 1.16 -31.20 49.25
N PRO A 64 0.69 -31.02 48.01
CA PRO A 64 1.11 -29.92 47.15
C PRO A 64 0.86 -28.55 47.79
N LEU A 65 1.77 -27.60 47.53
CA LEU A 65 1.63 -26.22 48.01
C LEU A 65 0.39 -25.55 47.42
N THR A 66 -0.25 -24.68 48.22
CA THR A 66 -1.32 -23.81 47.75
C THR A 66 -0.77 -22.66 46.90
N MET A 67 -1.65 -22.01 46.14
CA MET A 67 -1.29 -20.82 45.36
C MET A 67 -0.66 -19.70 46.18
N GLU A 68 -1.17 -19.49 47.40
CA GLU A 68 -0.66 -18.49 48.32
C GLU A 68 0.74 -18.87 48.81
N GLN A 69 0.99 -20.14 49.08
CA GLN A 69 2.33 -20.61 49.47
C GLN A 69 3.33 -20.50 48.31
N CYS A 70 2.90 -20.75 47.07
CA CYS A 70 3.73 -20.52 45.88
C CYS A 70 4.10 -19.04 45.70
N SER A 71 3.15 -18.12 45.92
CA SER A 71 3.37 -16.68 45.71
C SER A 71 4.32 -16.06 46.73
N GLN A 72 4.41 -16.64 47.94
CA GLN A 72 5.38 -16.21 48.96
C GLN A 72 6.83 -16.35 48.51
N CYS A 73 7.14 -17.31 47.63
CA CYS A 73 8.47 -17.51 47.07
C CYS A 73 8.62 -16.97 45.64
N HIS A 74 7.58 -17.04 44.82
CA HIS A 74 7.59 -16.61 43.40
C HIS A 74 6.94 -15.24 43.19
N ILE A 75 7.28 -14.25 44.03
CA ILE A 75 6.69 -12.91 44.02
C ILE A 75 6.79 -12.25 42.63
N GLY A 76 7.95 -12.35 41.97
CA GLY A 76 8.17 -11.77 40.65
C GLY A 76 7.24 -12.36 39.58
N VAL A 77 7.09 -13.69 39.56
CA VAL A 77 6.17 -14.39 38.64
C VAL A 77 4.73 -14.01 38.93
N PHE A 78 4.35 -13.95 40.21
CA PHE A 78 3.01 -13.53 40.62
C PHE A 78 2.68 -12.10 40.16
N ASN A 79 3.61 -11.16 40.35
CA ASN A 79 3.44 -9.78 39.89
C ASN A 79 3.40 -9.68 38.36
N LEU A 80 4.18 -10.50 37.66
CA LEU A 80 4.13 -10.58 36.20
C LEU A 80 2.77 -11.11 35.72
N LEU A 81 2.28 -12.22 36.27
CA LEU A 81 0.96 -12.77 35.93
C LEU A 81 -0.16 -11.76 36.20
N LYS A 82 -0.06 -11.02 37.31
CA LYS A 82 -1.03 -9.96 37.66
C LYS A 82 -1.04 -8.82 36.65
N SER A 83 0.11 -8.46 36.09
CA SER A 83 0.24 -7.30 35.18
C SER A 83 0.11 -7.65 33.70
N ALA A 84 0.52 -8.85 33.29
CA ALA A 84 0.64 -9.27 31.89
C ALA A 84 0.33 -10.75 31.64
N GLY A 85 -0.24 -11.45 32.62
CA GLY A 85 -0.52 -12.89 32.52
C GLY A 85 -1.75 -13.25 31.71
N GLU A 86 -2.66 -12.30 31.45
CA GLU A 86 -3.88 -12.54 30.68
C GLU A 86 -4.62 -13.80 31.18
N ARG A 87 -4.97 -14.72 30.27
CA ARG A 87 -5.62 -16.00 30.59
C ARG A 87 -4.72 -17.02 31.28
N HIS A 88 -3.43 -16.74 31.47
CA HIS A 88 -2.50 -17.60 32.22
C HIS A 88 -2.54 -17.35 33.73
N GLN A 89 -3.42 -16.46 34.22
CA GLN A 89 -3.75 -16.30 35.65
C GLN A 89 -4.54 -17.51 36.19
N LEU A 90 -3.93 -18.70 36.11
CA LEU A 90 -4.49 -19.98 36.53
C LEU A 90 -3.81 -20.43 37.83
N PRO A 91 -4.38 -21.43 38.54
CA PRO A 91 -3.64 -22.09 39.61
C PRO A 91 -2.29 -22.62 39.07
N CYS A 92 -1.16 -22.32 39.71
CA CYS A 92 0.18 -22.79 39.37
C CYS A 92 0.21 -24.30 39.14
N THR A 93 -0.55 -25.05 39.95
CA THR A 93 -0.67 -26.52 39.88
C THR A 93 -1.40 -27.02 38.63
N PHE A 94 -2.10 -26.15 37.91
CA PHE A 94 -2.70 -26.46 36.61
C PHE A 94 -1.62 -26.73 35.55
N CYS A 95 -0.56 -25.91 35.55
CA CYS A 95 0.54 -26.01 34.59
C CYS A 95 1.71 -26.82 35.17
N HIS A 96 2.12 -26.50 36.41
CA HIS A 96 3.21 -27.18 37.10
C HIS A 96 2.70 -28.42 37.82
N GLN A 97 2.84 -29.60 37.19
CA GLN A 97 2.57 -30.88 37.83
C GLN A 97 3.81 -31.44 38.57
N GLN A 98 4.99 -30.95 38.20
CA GLN A 98 6.26 -31.21 38.85
C GLN A 98 6.94 -29.87 39.16
N TYR A 99 7.65 -29.79 40.28
CA TYR A 99 8.19 -28.54 40.82
C TYR A 99 9.70 -28.67 41.04
N HIS A 100 10.43 -27.55 40.91
CA HIS A 100 11.89 -27.48 41.10
C HIS A 100 12.69 -28.52 40.27
N THR A 101 12.15 -28.91 39.11
CA THR A 101 12.80 -29.84 38.17
C THR A 101 13.84 -29.17 37.28
N TYR A 102 13.78 -27.84 37.14
CA TYR A 102 14.76 -27.07 36.39
C TYR A 102 16.12 -27.08 37.11
N ALA A 103 17.13 -27.58 36.43
CA ALA A 103 18.52 -27.60 36.88
C ALA A 103 19.39 -26.92 35.81
N PRO A 104 19.87 -25.69 36.05
CA PRO A 104 20.73 -24.97 35.11
C PRO A 104 21.92 -25.83 34.66
N GLY A 105 22.13 -25.94 33.34
CA GLY A 105 23.20 -26.75 32.73
C GLY A 105 22.90 -28.25 32.61
N LYS A 106 21.72 -28.72 33.05
CA LYS A 106 21.25 -30.11 32.89
C LYS A 106 19.91 -30.22 32.18
N LEU A 107 19.07 -29.19 32.29
CA LEU A 107 17.77 -29.14 31.63
C LEU A 107 17.55 -27.71 31.10
N GLU A 108 17.29 -27.59 29.80
CA GLU A 108 16.94 -26.31 29.19
C GLU A 108 15.56 -25.85 29.68
N TYR A 109 15.41 -24.53 29.90
CA TYR A 109 14.21 -23.96 30.50
C TYR A 109 12.93 -24.32 29.73
N GLN A 110 12.98 -24.30 28.39
CA GLN A 110 11.85 -24.63 27.52
C GLN A 110 11.38 -26.10 27.60
N ASP A 111 12.26 -26.99 28.06
CA ASP A 111 11.95 -28.41 28.23
C ASP A 111 11.48 -28.74 29.66
N ALA A 112 11.68 -27.81 30.60
CA ALA A 112 11.10 -27.87 31.93
C ALA A 112 9.63 -27.42 31.98
N LEU A 113 9.13 -26.80 30.90
CA LEU A 113 7.75 -26.33 30.78
C LEU A 113 6.85 -27.33 30.03
N PRO A 114 5.56 -27.41 30.37
CA PRO A 114 4.60 -28.13 29.53
C PRO A 114 4.60 -27.61 28.09
N LYS A 115 4.43 -28.51 27.13
CA LYS A 115 4.41 -28.14 25.71
C LYS A 115 3.18 -27.27 25.43
N CYS A 116 3.40 -26.06 24.88
CA CYS A 116 2.34 -25.08 24.61
C CYS A 116 1.21 -25.66 23.75
N THR A 117 1.56 -26.53 22.80
CA THR A 117 0.63 -27.19 21.87
C THR A 117 -0.40 -28.09 22.57
N ALA A 118 -0.13 -28.55 23.80
CA ALA A 118 -1.09 -29.33 24.58
C ALA A 118 -2.37 -28.55 24.93
N CYS A 119 -2.30 -27.20 24.94
CA CYS A 119 -3.43 -26.34 25.23
C CYS A 119 -3.78 -25.39 24.07
N HIS A 120 -2.79 -24.90 23.32
CA HIS A 120 -2.97 -23.84 22.31
C HIS A 120 -3.04 -24.34 20.86
N GLY A 121 -2.77 -25.62 20.59
CA GLY A 121 -2.63 -26.11 19.22
C GLY A 121 -1.55 -25.33 18.46
N LEU A 122 -1.85 -24.96 17.20
CA LEU A 122 -0.95 -24.21 16.31
C LEU A 122 -1.60 -22.88 15.89
N PRO A 123 -1.54 -21.83 16.73
CA PRO A 123 -2.27 -20.58 16.50
C PRO A 123 -1.76 -19.77 15.30
N HIS A 124 -0.52 -20.01 14.86
CA HIS A 124 0.11 -19.36 13.71
C HIS A 124 0.15 -20.26 12.45
N GLY A 125 -0.57 -21.39 12.46
CA GLY A 125 -0.60 -22.37 11.37
C GLY A 125 0.46 -23.46 11.49
N GLU A 126 0.52 -24.33 10.47
CA GLU A 126 1.37 -25.54 10.48
C GLU A 126 2.81 -25.30 10.06
N ASP A 127 3.20 -24.07 9.73
CA ASP A 127 4.58 -23.77 9.31
C ASP A 127 5.56 -23.99 10.46
N THR A 128 6.51 -24.91 10.27
CA THR A 128 7.51 -25.26 11.28
C THR A 128 8.36 -24.08 11.76
N SER A 129 8.50 -23.01 10.96
CA SER A 129 9.24 -21.81 11.31
C SER A 129 8.59 -20.99 12.44
N VAL A 130 7.28 -21.16 12.68
CA VAL A 130 6.53 -20.50 13.76
C VAL A 130 6.13 -21.44 14.89
N GLN A 131 6.45 -22.73 14.79
CA GLN A 131 6.18 -23.72 15.84
C GLN A 131 7.20 -23.68 16.99
N GLN A 132 8.34 -23.02 16.80
CA GLN A 132 9.28 -22.76 17.89
C GLN A 132 8.75 -21.62 18.77
N CYS A 133 7.71 -21.90 19.57
CA CYS A 133 6.99 -20.89 20.34
C CYS A 133 7.94 -20.02 21.17
N SER A 134 8.95 -20.61 21.81
CA SER A 134 9.91 -19.92 22.69
C SER A 134 10.85 -18.96 21.95
N ALA A 135 10.97 -19.06 20.62
CA ALA A 135 11.77 -18.13 19.83
C ALA A 135 11.18 -16.71 19.82
N CYS A 136 9.86 -16.60 20.03
CA CYS A 136 9.14 -15.33 20.09
C CYS A 136 8.43 -15.15 21.45
N HIS A 137 7.82 -16.20 22.01
CA HIS A 137 7.18 -16.16 23.32
C HIS A 137 8.19 -16.55 24.40
N SER A 138 9.02 -15.60 24.81
CA SER A 138 10.11 -15.81 25.77
C SER A 138 9.64 -16.21 27.18
N ASN A 139 8.36 -15.95 27.51
CA ASN A 139 7.82 -16.20 28.84
C ASN A 139 6.37 -16.72 28.79
N ALA A 140 6.18 -17.97 29.24
CA ALA A 140 4.85 -18.59 29.31
C ALA A 140 3.90 -17.92 30.33
N HIS A 141 4.44 -17.15 31.28
CA HIS A 141 3.64 -16.38 32.23
C HIS A 141 3.21 -15.00 31.70
N ALA A 142 3.77 -14.54 30.59
CA ALA A 142 3.37 -13.30 29.91
C ALA A 142 3.50 -13.48 28.39
N PRO A 143 2.76 -14.41 27.78
CA PRO A 143 3.03 -14.84 26.40
C PRO A 143 2.77 -13.75 25.37
N LEU A 144 1.95 -12.73 25.68
CA LEU A 144 1.72 -11.61 24.76
C LEU A 144 2.82 -10.54 24.80
N GLN A 145 3.76 -10.61 25.76
CA GLN A 145 4.96 -9.77 25.78
C GLN A 145 6.04 -10.38 24.90
N ILE A 146 5.84 -10.27 23.60
CA ILE A 146 6.78 -10.74 22.58
C ILE A 146 7.92 -9.71 22.49
N PRO A 147 9.20 -10.12 22.52
CA PRO A 147 10.33 -9.22 22.30
C PRO A 147 10.33 -8.70 20.85
N ASP A 148 11.15 -7.68 20.59
CA ASP A 148 11.23 -7.07 19.26
C ASP A 148 11.54 -8.11 18.18
N VAL A 149 10.67 -8.15 17.18
CA VAL A 149 10.80 -9.03 16.02
C VAL A 149 11.61 -8.29 14.96
N THR A 150 12.63 -8.95 14.40
CA THR A 150 13.47 -8.37 13.35
C THR A 150 12.72 -8.31 12.01
N GLY A 151 13.12 -7.39 11.12
CA GLY A 151 12.52 -7.28 9.78
C GLY A 151 12.60 -8.58 8.96
N GLU A 152 13.66 -9.39 9.13
CA GLU A 152 13.78 -10.69 8.46
C GLU A 152 12.70 -11.67 8.94
N GLN A 153 12.42 -11.69 10.25
CA GLN A 153 11.39 -12.56 10.81
C GLN A 153 9.99 -12.20 10.33
N CYS A 154 9.72 -10.92 10.04
CA CYS A 154 8.45 -10.50 9.44
C CYS A 154 8.18 -11.20 8.10
N SER A 155 9.21 -11.33 7.25
CA SER A 155 9.08 -11.91 5.92
C SER A 155 8.75 -13.41 5.90
N ARG A 156 9.04 -14.12 7.00
CA ARG A 156 8.72 -15.55 7.16
C ARG A 156 7.23 -15.81 7.15
N CYS A 157 6.44 -14.86 7.68
CA CYS A 157 4.98 -14.95 7.75
C CYS A 157 4.29 -14.00 6.76
N HIS A 158 4.90 -12.84 6.49
CA HIS A 158 4.36 -11.80 5.63
C HIS A 158 5.22 -11.64 4.37
N ALA A 159 5.06 -12.56 3.41
CA ALA A 159 5.78 -12.48 2.13
C ALA A 159 5.34 -11.29 1.25
N GLY A 160 4.10 -10.82 1.43
CA GLY A 160 3.50 -9.75 0.62
C GLY A 160 4.24 -8.40 0.71
N PRO A 161 4.41 -7.79 1.91
CA PRO A 161 5.07 -6.48 2.03
C PRO A 161 6.50 -6.43 1.49
N PRO A 162 7.41 -7.38 1.80
CA PRO A 162 8.76 -7.39 1.23
C PRO A 162 8.74 -7.53 -0.29
N GLN A 163 7.89 -8.42 -0.85
CA GLN A 163 7.73 -8.57 -2.29
C GLN A 163 7.21 -7.28 -2.93
N ALA A 164 6.25 -6.63 -2.30
CA ALA A 164 5.67 -5.38 -2.80
C ALA A 164 6.72 -4.25 -2.89
N LEU A 165 7.54 -4.10 -1.86
CA LEU A 165 8.64 -3.13 -1.83
C LEU A 165 9.77 -3.46 -2.83
N GLN A 166 9.92 -4.73 -3.21
CA GLN A 166 10.86 -5.18 -4.23
C GLN A 166 10.32 -4.92 -5.65
N GLU A 167 9.03 -5.20 -5.89
CA GLU A 167 8.37 -5.00 -7.18
C GLU A 167 8.18 -3.51 -7.51
N ALA A 168 7.92 -2.69 -6.50
CA ALA A 168 7.72 -1.24 -6.64
C ALA A 168 8.66 -0.45 -5.70
N PRO A 169 9.96 -0.35 -6.04
CA PRO A 169 10.93 0.36 -5.22
C PRO A 169 10.54 1.82 -4.97
N SER A 170 10.66 2.26 -3.72
CA SER A 170 10.34 3.62 -3.31
C SER A 170 11.22 4.07 -2.13
N LYS A 171 10.95 5.25 -1.55
CA LYS A 171 11.61 5.65 -0.30
C LYS A 171 11.34 4.65 0.84
N HIS A 172 10.20 3.97 0.84
CA HIS A 172 9.88 2.97 1.86
C HIS A 172 10.79 1.72 1.77
N THR A 173 11.38 1.45 0.60
CA THR A 173 12.38 0.38 0.44
C THR A 173 13.68 0.67 1.22
N GLN A 174 13.90 1.92 1.64
CA GLN A 174 15.08 2.34 2.41
C GLN A 174 14.81 2.39 3.92
N VAL A 175 13.59 2.08 4.35
CA VAL A 175 13.16 2.11 5.74
C VAL A 175 13.08 0.66 6.25
N ALA A 176 13.63 0.37 7.42
CA ALA A 176 13.52 -0.97 7.98
C ALA A 176 12.08 -1.22 8.45
N CYS A 177 11.60 -2.46 8.35
CA CYS A 177 10.22 -2.80 8.74
C CYS A 177 9.91 -2.35 10.18
N THR A 178 10.88 -2.47 11.07
CA THR A 178 10.79 -2.13 12.50
C THR A 178 10.77 -0.63 12.78
N ASP A 179 11.19 0.20 11.83
CA ASP A 179 11.14 1.66 11.98
C ASP A 179 9.69 2.17 11.94
N CYS A 180 8.79 1.41 11.30
CA CYS A 180 7.36 1.69 11.27
C CYS A 180 6.56 0.69 12.14
N HIS A 181 6.84 -0.60 12.02
CA HIS A 181 6.19 -1.65 12.81
C HIS A 181 6.96 -1.92 14.10
N THR A 182 6.72 -1.07 15.10
CA THR A 182 7.46 -1.06 16.38
C THR A 182 7.13 -2.22 17.32
N SER A 183 6.07 -2.98 17.05
CA SER A 183 5.73 -4.19 17.79
C SER A 183 4.95 -5.16 16.92
N HIS A 184 5.00 -6.44 17.26
CA HIS A 184 4.30 -7.48 16.52
C HIS A 184 2.79 -7.21 16.49
N GLY A 185 2.21 -7.12 15.29
CA GLY A 185 0.79 -6.83 15.09
C GLY A 185 0.41 -5.34 15.12
N TYR A 186 1.36 -4.45 15.39
CA TYR A 186 1.11 -3.00 15.33
C TYR A 186 1.10 -2.49 13.90
N ILE A 187 0.04 -1.75 13.55
CA ILE A 187 -0.09 -1.06 12.27
C ILE A 187 0.10 0.44 12.55
N PRO A 188 1.16 1.06 12.03
CA PRO A 188 1.45 2.48 12.26
C PRO A 188 0.50 3.38 11.48
N GLU A 189 0.36 4.61 11.98
CA GLU A 189 -0.35 5.67 11.26
C GLU A 189 0.58 6.36 10.25
N CYS A 190 0.06 6.76 9.08
CA CYS A 190 0.88 7.40 8.04
C CYS A 190 1.52 8.70 8.55
N ALA A 191 0.77 9.44 9.38
CA ALA A 191 1.16 10.75 9.93
C ALA A 191 2.39 10.70 10.84
N MET A 192 2.81 9.51 11.31
CA MET A 192 4.03 9.39 12.11
C MET A 192 5.28 9.87 11.35
N CYS A 193 5.32 9.66 10.03
CA CYS A 193 6.42 10.10 9.17
C CYS A 193 5.97 11.10 8.09
N HIS A 194 4.73 11.01 7.61
CA HIS A 194 4.16 11.97 6.65
C HIS A 194 3.56 13.19 7.39
N SER A 195 4.43 13.98 8.02
CA SER A 195 4.09 15.19 8.79
C SER A 195 5.00 16.37 8.44
N GLU A 196 4.72 17.55 9.00
CA GLU A 196 5.51 18.77 8.72
C GLU A 196 6.96 18.59 9.18
N SER A 197 7.14 17.88 10.29
CA SER A 197 8.44 17.55 10.87
C SER A 197 9.16 16.40 10.15
N GLY A 198 8.47 15.61 9.33
CA GLY A 198 9.01 14.44 8.61
C GLY A 198 9.56 14.72 7.20
N GLY A 199 9.45 15.95 6.68
CA GLY A 199 10.21 16.40 5.49
C GLY A 199 9.53 16.32 4.10
N GLU A 200 8.18 16.40 4.02
CA GLU A 200 7.30 16.41 2.81
C GLU A 200 6.89 15.04 2.19
N PRO A 201 5.66 14.90 1.60
CA PRO A 201 4.58 15.89 1.40
C PRO A 201 3.26 15.57 2.14
N TYR A 202 2.61 16.65 2.60
CA TYR A 202 1.18 16.73 2.90
C TYR A 202 0.37 16.64 1.61
N HIS A 203 -0.16 15.46 1.30
CA HIS A 203 -1.07 15.33 0.15
C HIS A 203 -2.50 15.70 0.51
N LEU A 204 -2.94 15.46 1.75
CA LEU A 204 -4.31 15.75 2.17
C LEU A 204 -4.27 16.13 3.66
N LEU A 205 -4.52 17.41 3.97
CA LEU A 205 -4.53 17.91 5.35
C LEU A 205 -5.77 17.39 6.10
N GLY A 206 -5.58 16.81 7.29
CA GLY A 206 -6.67 16.46 8.20
C GLY A 206 -7.56 15.29 7.76
N VAL A 207 -7.07 14.44 6.85
CA VAL A 207 -7.79 13.23 6.41
C VAL A 207 -7.33 11.99 7.17
N LYS A 208 -8.17 10.94 7.16
CA LYS A 208 -7.85 9.64 7.77
C LYS A 208 -6.91 8.84 6.86
N ASP A 209 -6.12 7.94 7.44
CA ASP A 209 -5.23 7.03 6.69
C ASP A 209 -5.94 6.20 5.63
N SER A 210 -7.21 5.85 5.86
CA SER A 210 -8.05 5.16 4.87
C SER A 210 -8.19 5.94 3.57
N THR A 211 -8.12 7.28 3.62
CA THR A 211 -8.15 8.14 2.42
C THR A 211 -6.86 8.02 1.63
N CYS A 212 -5.70 7.97 2.30
CA CYS A 212 -4.40 7.78 1.67
C CYS A 212 -4.32 6.43 0.94
N LEU A 213 -4.78 5.38 1.62
CA LEU A 213 -4.84 4.01 1.08
C LEU A 213 -5.81 3.84 -0.08
N GLY A 214 -6.76 4.77 -0.25
CA GLY A 214 -7.65 4.81 -1.40
C GLY A 214 -6.93 5.15 -2.72
N CYS A 215 -5.74 5.75 -2.62
CA CYS A 215 -4.95 6.16 -3.78
C CYS A 215 -3.70 5.30 -3.99
N HIS A 216 -2.99 4.90 -2.94
CA HIS A 216 -1.81 4.06 -3.09
C HIS A 216 -1.59 3.16 -1.87
N PRO A 217 -1.08 1.92 -2.04
CA PRO A 217 -0.73 1.07 -0.92
C PRO A 217 0.57 1.53 -0.24
N VAL A 218 0.70 1.32 1.08
CA VAL A 218 1.89 1.70 1.87
C VAL A 218 3.18 1.05 1.35
N HIS A 219 3.11 -0.21 0.93
CA HIS A 219 4.28 -0.95 0.42
C HIS A 219 4.48 -0.82 -1.09
N LYS A 220 3.65 -0.02 -1.78
CA LYS A 220 3.80 0.36 -3.19
C LYS A 220 3.35 1.81 -3.41
N PRO A 221 3.90 2.79 -2.69
CA PRO A 221 3.33 4.14 -2.63
C PRO A 221 3.38 4.91 -3.96
N LEU A 222 4.18 4.43 -4.92
CA LEU A 222 4.26 4.99 -6.27
C LEU A 222 3.24 4.36 -7.25
N GLU A 223 2.60 3.25 -6.88
CA GLU A 223 1.50 2.67 -7.66
C GLU A 223 0.19 3.38 -7.29
N ILE A 224 -0.01 4.56 -7.89
CA ILE A 224 -1.20 5.38 -7.64
C ILE A 224 -2.37 4.86 -8.50
N LYS A 225 -3.46 4.50 -7.83
CA LYS A 225 -4.75 4.10 -8.41
C LYS A 225 -5.86 4.75 -7.62
N TYR A 226 -6.82 5.33 -8.32
CA TYR A 226 -7.94 6.01 -7.68
C TYR A 226 -9.23 5.65 -8.41
N PRO A 227 -10.38 5.63 -7.71
CA PRO A 227 -11.65 5.33 -8.36
C PRO A 227 -12.14 6.51 -9.21
N ALA A 228 -13.00 6.24 -10.20
CA ALA A 228 -13.50 7.27 -11.13
C ALA A 228 -14.28 8.40 -10.43
N ASP A 229 -14.88 8.13 -9.27
CA ASP A 229 -15.60 9.10 -8.45
C ASP A 229 -14.71 9.90 -7.48
N THR A 230 -13.38 9.79 -7.63
CA THR A 230 -12.43 10.56 -6.80
C THR A 230 -12.70 12.06 -6.90
N PRO A 231 -12.91 12.75 -5.77
CA PRO A 231 -13.15 14.19 -5.75
C PRO A 231 -12.00 14.97 -6.40
N GLN A 232 -12.35 15.95 -7.23
CA GLN A 232 -11.40 16.73 -8.02
C GLN A 232 -10.38 17.48 -7.12
N GLU A 233 -10.81 17.92 -5.94
CA GLU A 233 -9.98 18.60 -4.94
C GLU A 233 -8.82 17.76 -4.39
N TYR A 234 -8.90 16.43 -4.48
CA TYR A 234 -7.83 15.56 -3.97
C TYR A 234 -6.61 15.50 -4.89
N CYS A 235 -6.74 15.95 -6.14
CA CYS A 235 -5.65 15.98 -7.11
C CYS A 235 -4.71 17.18 -6.90
N ALA A 236 -5.26 18.31 -6.40
CA ALA A 236 -4.57 19.60 -6.23
C ALA A 236 -3.27 19.52 -5.42
N PRO A 237 -3.24 18.89 -4.24
CA PRO A 237 -2.07 19.00 -3.38
C PRO A 237 -0.85 18.20 -3.87
N CYS A 238 -1.06 17.20 -4.72
CA CYS A 238 0.01 16.30 -5.19
C CYS A 238 0.75 16.84 -6.42
N HIS A 239 0.10 17.64 -7.26
CA HIS A 239 0.69 18.17 -8.49
C HIS A 239 1.05 19.64 -8.29
N LYS A 240 2.32 20.02 -8.45
CA LYS A 240 2.79 21.41 -8.30
C LYS A 240 3.02 22.14 -9.64
N ASN A 241 3.07 21.45 -10.80
CA ASN A 241 3.31 22.11 -12.10
C ASN A 241 2.78 21.34 -13.35
N PRO A 242 1.72 21.81 -14.04
CA PRO A 242 0.76 22.79 -13.52
C PRO A 242 0.14 22.22 -12.24
N SER A 243 -0.06 23.07 -11.22
CA SER A 243 -0.77 22.59 -10.03
C SER A 243 -2.19 22.23 -10.40
N HIS A 244 -2.68 21.08 -9.93
CA HIS A 244 -4.09 20.76 -10.12
C HIS A 244 -4.98 21.82 -9.46
N GLU A 245 -4.52 22.58 -8.47
CA GLU A 245 -5.24 23.75 -7.97
C GLU A 245 -5.49 24.79 -9.07
N ARG A 246 -4.46 25.11 -9.85
CA ARG A 246 -4.58 26.00 -11.01
C ARG A 246 -5.52 25.41 -12.05
N VAL A 247 -5.35 24.13 -12.37
CA VAL A 247 -6.21 23.43 -13.35
C VAL A 247 -7.67 23.41 -12.89
N LEU A 248 -7.94 23.13 -11.62
CA LEU A 248 -9.28 23.16 -11.05
C LEU A 248 -9.91 24.55 -11.16
N LYS A 249 -9.13 25.60 -10.90
CA LYS A 249 -9.60 26.98 -11.12
C LYS A 249 -9.94 27.21 -12.60
N GLU A 250 -9.06 26.82 -13.52
CA GLU A 250 -9.27 26.93 -14.96
C GLU A 250 -10.51 26.15 -15.46
N VAL A 251 -10.68 24.90 -15.03
CA VAL A 251 -11.85 24.06 -15.35
C VAL A 251 -13.14 24.69 -14.82
N ARG A 252 -13.12 25.18 -13.57
CA ARG A 252 -14.27 25.83 -12.94
C ARG A 252 -14.65 27.13 -13.65
N GLU A 253 -13.66 27.95 -14.00
CA GLU A 253 -13.86 29.22 -14.72
C GLU A 253 -14.38 29.00 -16.14
N ALA A 254 -13.91 27.97 -16.85
CA ALA A 254 -14.45 27.61 -18.17
C ALA A 254 -15.91 27.14 -18.11
N ASN A 255 -16.37 26.65 -16.94
CA ASN A 255 -17.75 26.25 -16.69
C ASN A 255 -18.36 25.34 -17.77
N SER A 256 -17.55 24.42 -18.31
CA SER A 256 -17.99 23.47 -19.34
C SER A 256 -18.53 22.18 -18.72
N LYS A 257 -19.02 21.24 -19.53
CA LYS A 257 -19.39 19.89 -19.05
C LYS A 257 -18.21 19.13 -18.44
N HIS A 258 -16.97 19.48 -18.79
CA HIS A 258 -15.78 18.90 -18.14
C HIS A 258 -15.66 19.32 -16.66
N ASN A 259 -16.31 20.41 -16.25
CA ASN A 259 -16.37 20.84 -14.85
C ASN A 259 -17.55 20.20 -14.10
N THR A 260 -18.71 20.10 -14.75
CA THR A 260 -19.98 19.77 -14.08
C THR A 260 -20.45 18.33 -14.24
N ALA A 261 -19.97 17.61 -15.25
CA ALA A 261 -20.42 16.25 -15.59
C ALA A 261 -19.28 15.22 -15.60
N VAL A 262 -18.03 15.63 -15.42
CA VAL A 262 -16.84 14.78 -15.49
C VAL A 262 -15.94 15.07 -14.28
N THR A 263 -15.37 14.03 -13.67
CA THR A 263 -14.32 14.19 -12.63
C THR A 263 -12.92 14.10 -13.27
N CYS A 264 -11.88 14.56 -12.58
CA CYS A 264 -10.50 14.37 -13.04
C CYS A 264 -10.22 12.89 -13.33
N ALA A 265 -10.62 12.00 -12.41
CA ALA A 265 -10.43 10.57 -12.50
C ALA A 265 -11.28 9.87 -13.59
N THR A 266 -12.38 10.48 -14.04
CA THR A 266 -13.16 9.94 -15.16
C THR A 266 -12.40 10.07 -16.48
N CYS A 267 -11.63 11.15 -16.64
CA CYS A 267 -10.84 11.39 -17.84
C CYS A 267 -9.43 10.78 -17.72
N HIS A 268 -8.73 11.10 -16.63
CA HIS A 268 -7.44 10.54 -16.29
C HIS A 268 -7.64 9.20 -15.57
N VAL A 269 -7.88 8.13 -16.32
CA VAL A 269 -8.10 6.79 -15.74
C VAL A 269 -6.82 6.22 -15.15
N ASP A 270 -5.70 6.44 -15.84
CA ASP A 270 -4.37 6.03 -15.40
C ASP A 270 -3.59 7.26 -14.93
N HIS A 271 -3.07 7.20 -13.70
CA HIS A 271 -2.27 8.29 -13.15
C HIS A 271 -1.05 8.58 -14.03
N GLY A 272 -0.84 9.86 -14.35
CA GLY A 272 0.26 10.30 -15.22
C GLY A 272 0.03 10.09 -16.72
N VAL A 273 -1.11 9.53 -17.13
CA VAL A 273 -1.45 9.33 -18.55
C VAL A 273 -2.40 10.44 -19.03
N ILE A 274 -2.08 11.00 -20.19
CA ILE A 274 -2.96 11.96 -20.88
C ILE A 274 -3.90 11.16 -21.80
N PRO A 275 -5.21 11.21 -21.58
CA PRO A 275 -6.18 10.46 -22.38
C PRO A 275 -6.37 11.02 -23.79
N GLN A 276 -6.95 10.20 -24.67
CA GLN A 276 -7.35 10.63 -26.01
C GLN A 276 -8.71 11.35 -25.97
N CYS A 277 -8.85 12.47 -26.67
CA CYS A 277 -10.11 13.20 -26.82
C CYS A 277 -11.18 12.30 -27.44
N SER A 278 -10.77 11.45 -28.39
CA SER A 278 -11.63 10.54 -29.13
C SER A 278 -12.20 9.38 -28.29
N MET A 279 -11.81 9.24 -27.03
CA MET A 279 -12.49 8.31 -26.12
C MET A 279 -13.96 8.71 -25.88
N CYS A 280 -14.27 10.01 -25.98
CA CYS A 280 -15.60 10.56 -25.73
C CYS A 280 -16.10 11.50 -26.84
N HIS A 281 -15.20 12.17 -27.57
CA HIS A 281 -15.56 13.16 -28.57
C HIS A 281 -15.39 12.65 -30.00
N GLU A 282 -16.41 12.89 -30.84
CA GLU A 282 -16.31 12.62 -32.27
C GLU A 282 -15.45 13.69 -32.95
N PRO A 283 -14.44 13.31 -33.76
CA PRO A 283 -13.61 14.28 -34.47
C PRO A 283 -14.38 15.03 -35.56
N HIS A 284 -13.98 16.27 -35.84
CA HIS A 284 -14.63 17.12 -36.86
C HIS A 284 -14.17 16.79 -38.28
N LYS A 285 -13.04 16.11 -38.43
CA LYS A 285 -12.50 15.61 -39.68
C LYS A 285 -12.08 14.16 -39.50
N LYS A 286 -12.29 13.37 -40.56
CA LYS A 286 -11.86 11.98 -40.62
C LYS A 286 -10.36 11.85 -40.31
N ASP A 287 -10.05 10.86 -39.47
CA ASP A 287 -8.70 10.45 -39.09
C ASP A 287 -7.91 11.53 -38.33
N GLN A 288 -8.59 12.48 -37.66
CA GLN A 288 -7.93 13.43 -36.75
C GLN A 288 -7.38 12.73 -35.52
N VAL A 289 -6.18 13.14 -35.11
CA VAL A 289 -5.53 12.70 -33.86
C VAL A 289 -5.58 13.80 -32.81
N ASN A 290 -5.24 13.47 -31.56
CA ASN A 290 -5.25 14.41 -30.43
C ASN A 290 -4.52 15.72 -30.70
N ASP A 291 -3.34 15.65 -31.34
CA ASP A 291 -2.54 16.84 -31.64
C ASP A 291 -3.27 17.78 -32.61
N ASP A 292 -4.09 17.25 -33.52
CA ASP A 292 -4.93 18.06 -34.41
C ASP A 292 -6.01 18.81 -33.61
N CYS A 293 -6.59 18.17 -32.59
CA CYS A 293 -7.58 18.79 -31.71
C CYS A 293 -6.98 19.99 -30.97
N LEU A 294 -5.75 19.83 -30.45
CA LEU A 294 -5.05 20.83 -29.63
C LEU A 294 -4.61 22.07 -30.44
N ARG A 295 -4.65 22.01 -31.77
CA ARG A 295 -4.41 23.20 -32.63
C ARG A 295 -5.43 24.31 -32.41
N CYS A 296 -6.67 23.93 -32.09
CA CYS A 296 -7.78 24.85 -31.83
C CYS A 296 -8.23 24.79 -30.37
N HIS A 297 -8.30 23.59 -29.79
CA HIS A 297 -8.66 23.36 -28.40
C HIS A 297 -7.39 23.27 -27.53
N SER A 298 -6.64 24.36 -27.46
CA SER A 298 -5.29 24.37 -26.87
C SER A 298 -5.24 24.04 -25.38
N ASN A 299 -6.37 24.11 -24.68
CA ASN A 299 -6.50 23.62 -23.31
C ASN A 299 -7.69 22.66 -23.19
N PRO A 300 -7.49 21.35 -22.93
CA PRO A 300 -8.57 20.38 -22.78
C PRO A 300 -9.47 20.69 -21.56
N HIS A 301 -8.97 21.46 -20.60
CA HIS A 301 -9.72 21.93 -19.44
C HIS A 301 -10.60 23.16 -19.73
N GLN A 302 -10.40 23.81 -20.88
CA GLN A 302 -11.18 24.95 -21.35
C GLN A 302 -11.58 24.75 -22.82
N PRO A 303 -12.30 23.67 -23.17
CA PRO A 303 -12.48 23.28 -24.57
C PRO A 303 -13.28 24.30 -25.39
N LEU A 304 -14.06 25.17 -24.75
CA LEU A 304 -14.82 26.24 -25.41
C LEU A 304 -13.99 27.50 -25.69
N ASN A 305 -12.79 27.61 -25.13
CA ASN A 305 -11.87 28.70 -25.38
C ASN A 305 -10.95 28.34 -26.55
N LEU A 306 -11.47 28.52 -27.77
CA LEU A 306 -10.74 28.18 -29.00
C LEU A 306 -9.66 29.22 -29.29
N THR A 307 -8.45 28.74 -29.57
CA THR A 307 -7.31 29.56 -30.00
C THR A 307 -6.58 28.86 -31.13
N TYR A 308 -6.13 29.61 -32.13
CA TYR A 308 -5.37 29.08 -33.27
C TYR A 308 -4.39 30.13 -33.80
N PRO A 309 -3.29 29.73 -34.47
CA PRO A 309 -2.35 30.67 -35.06
C PRO A 309 -2.94 31.38 -36.29
N LEU A 310 -2.41 32.56 -36.64
CA LEU A 310 -2.86 33.30 -37.82
C LEU A 310 -2.55 32.56 -39.12
N GLU A 311 -1.55 31.68 -39.10
CA GLU A 311 -1.11 30.86 -40.24
C GLU A 311 -1.92 29.56 -40.38
N GLU A 312 -2.94 29.34 -39.55
CA GLU A 312 -3.76 28.13 -39.62
C GLU A 312 -4.37 27.95 -41.02
N PRO A 313 -4.14 26.80 -41.69
CA PRO A 313 -4.64 26.57 -43.04
C PRO A 313 -6.16 26.72 -43.14
N GLN A 314 -6.64 27.31 -44.24
CA GLN A 314 -8.07 27.47 -44.52
C GLN A 314 -8.83 26.12 -44.48
N THR A 315 -8.16 25.03 -44.88
CA THR A 315 -8.71 23.67 -44.86
C THR A 315 -9.03 23.17 -43.46
N SER A 316 -8.44 23.73 -42.41
CA SER A 316 -8.76 23.39 -41.02
C SER A 316 -10.11 23.97 -40.59
N CYS A 317 -10.55 25.07 -41.19
CA CYS A 317 -11.84 25.72 -40.93
C CYS A 317 -12.97 25.12 -41.78
N ALA A 318 -12.64 24.59 -42.95
CA ALA A 318 -13.60 24.07 -43.93
C ALA A 318 -14.59 23.02 -43.39
N PRO A 319 -14.22 22.08 -42.48
CA PRO A 319 -15.17 21.11 -41.95
C PRO A 319 -16.39 21.72 -41.25
N CYS A 320 -16.21 22.89 -40.62
CA CYS A 320 -17.31 23.61 -39.95
C CYS A 320 -17.83 24.79 -40.78
N HIS A 321 -17.03 25.32 -41.70
CA HIS A 321 -17.32 26.52 -42.48
C HIS A 321 -17.24 26.26 -43.99
N SER A 322 -17.83 25.16 -44.46
CA SER A 322 -17.75 24.74 -45.86
C SER A 322 -18.26 25.81 -46.84
N GLU A 323 -19.39 26.44 -46.54
CA GLU A 323 -19.97 27.49 -47.40
C GLU A 323 -19.05 28.70 -47.56
N ALA A 324 -18.45 29.17 -46.47
CA ALA A 324 -17.53 30.31 -46.48
C ALA A 324 -16.23 29.96 -47.19
N TYR A 325 -15.71 28.76 -46.95
CA TYR A 325 -14.53 28.24 -47.63
C TYR A 325 -14.76 28.16 -49.13
N ASP A 326 -15.85 27.54 -49.57
CA ASP A 326 -16.19 27.37 -50.98
C ASP A 326 -16.42 28.72 -51.68
N ALA A 327 -17.15 29.64 -51.03
CA ALA A 327 -17.35 31.00 -51.55
C ALA A 327 -16.01 31.72 -51.75
N LEU A 328 -15.10 31.64 -50.77
CA LEU A 328 -13.78 32.26 -50.86
C LEU A 328 -12.99 31.66 -52.02
N GLN A 329 -12.90 30.33 -52.12
CA GLN A 329 -12.18 29.66 -53.21
C GLN A 329 -12.75 30.04 -54.59
N GLN A 330 -14.07 30.15 -54.71
CA GLN A 330 -14.74 30.53 -55.96
C GLN A 330 -14.58 32.01 -56.32
N SER A 331 -14.37 32.90 -55.34
CA SER A 331 -14.25 34.34 -55.59
C SER A 331 -13.05 34.69 -56.48
N ASN A 332 -11.96 33.92 -56.41
CA ASN A 332 -10.71 34.15 -57.12
C ASN A 332 -10.17 35.60 -56.96
N THR A 333 -10.36 36.16 -55.76
CA THR A 333 -9.91 37.50 -55.36
C THR A 333 -8.54 37.44 -54.66
N ARG A 334 -7.96 38.58 -54.26
CA ARG A 334 -6.72 38.56 -53.46
C ARG A 334 -6.92 37.95 -52.07
N HIS A 335 -8.16 37.94 -51.56
CA HIS A 335 -8.46 37.34 -50.27
C HIS A 335 -8.27 35.83 -50.25
N THR A 336 -8.32 35.15 -51.41
CA THR A 336 -8.10 33.69 -51.49
C THR A 336 -6.69 33.28 -51.08
N ALA A 337 -5.72 34.19 -51.15
CA ALA A 337 -4.34 33.96 -50.71
C ALA A 337 -4.14 34.12 -49.19
N LEU A 338 -5.14 34.60 -48.45
CA LEU A 338 -5.06 34.82 -47.00
C LEU A 338 -5.68 33.65 -46.24
N THR A 339 -5.11 33.23 -45.11
CA THR A 339 -5.76 32.25 -44.23
C THR A 339 -7.05 32.82 -43.62
N CYS A 340 -7.97 31.95 -43.20
CA CYS A 340 -9.16 32.39 -42.47
C CYS A 340 -8.77 33.11 -41.17
N ALA A 341 -7.78 32.57 -40.45
CA ALA A 341 -7.30 33.11 -39.19
C ALA A 341 -6.63 34.49 -39.30
N TYR A 342 -6.05 34.84 -40.46
CA TYR A 342 -5.51 36.18 -40.70
C TYR A 342 -6.59 37.26 -40.60
N CYS A 343 -7.79 36.99 -41.12
CA CYS A 343 -8.93 37.89 -41.01
C CYS A 343 -9.69 37.71 -39.70
N HIS A 344 -9.81 36.46 -39.23
CA HIS A 344 -10.54 36.07 -38.02
C HIS A 344 -9.59 35.60 -36.93
N PRO A 345 -8.81 36.50 -36.30
CA PRO A 345 -7.78 36.10 -35.32
C PRO A 345 -8.40 35.54 -34.03
N THR A 346 -9.68 35.86 -33.76
CA THR A 346 -10.47 35.28 -32.68
C THR A 346 -11.64 34.51 -33.28
N HIS A 347 -11.90 33.31 -32.79
CA HIS A 347 -13.03 32.51 -33.28
C HIS A 347 -14.35 33.23 -33.06
N GLY A 348 -15.16 33.37 -34.11
CA GLY A 348 -16.45 34.08 -34.08
C GLY A 348 -16.36 35.61 -34.20
N GLU A 349 -15.15 36.19 -34.25
CA GLU A 349 -14.97 37.61 -34.54
C GLU A 349 -15.30 37.89 -36.02
N LEU A 350 -16.07 38.93 -36.29
CA LEU A 350 -16.29 39.44 -37.65
C LEU A 350 -15.56 40.79 -37.79
N PRO A 351 -14.42 40.85 -38.51
CA PRO A 351 -13.69 42.09 -38.66
C PRO A 351 -14.41 43.06 -39.60
N GLU A 352 -14.26 44.35 -39.34
CA GLU A 352 -14.68 45.39 -40.27
C GLU A 352 -13.73 45.49 -41.48
N CYS A 353 -14.25 45.84 -42.66
CA CYS A 353 -13.46 45.99 -43.89
C CYS A 353 -12.34 47.03 -43.74
N GLN A 354 -12.63 48.07 -42.96
CA GLN A 354 -11.79 49.23 -42.69
C GLN A 354 -10.50 48.86 -41.96
N ARG A 355 -10.48 47.73 -41.23
CA ARG A 355 -9.29 47.20 -40.56
C ARG A 355 -8.12 47.02 -41.53
N CYS A 356 -8.40 46.73 -42.80
CA CYS A 356 -7.37 46.51 -43.82
C CYS A 356 -7.45 47.51 -44.99
N HIS A 357 -8.64 48.00 -45.35
CA HIS A 357 -8.87 48.80 -46.57
C HIS A 357 -9.05 50.30 -46.31
N GLY A 358 -9.14 50.74 -45.05
CA GLY A 358 -9.51 52.12 -44.72
C GLY A 358 -10.90 52.49 -45.26
N VAL A 359 -11.11 53.78 -45.56
CA VAL A 359 -12.37 54.29 -46.13
C VAL A 359 -12.07 54.93 -47.49
N PRO A 360 -12.18 54.18 -48.60
CA PRO A 360 -11.79 54.67 -49.93
C PRO A 360 -12.82 55.61 -50.58
N HIS A 361 -14.03 55.69 -50.03
CA HIS A 361 -15.12 56.53 -50.53
C HIS A 361 -15.39 57.74 -49.63
N GLY A 362 -15.92 58.82 -50.22
CA GLY A 362 -16.32 60.00 -49.47
C GLY A 362 -17.50 59.77 -48.53
N GLU A 363 -17.65 60.65 -47.53
CA GLU A 363 -18.64 60.52 -46.45
C GLU A 363 -20.09 60.41 -46.94
N GLU A 364 -20.44 61.11 -48.02
CA GLU A 364 -21.79 61.10 -48.61
C GLU A 364 -22.19 59.69 -49.09
N LEU A 365 -21.29 58.99 -49.79
CA LEU A 365 -21.55 57.64 -50.29
C LEU A 365 -21.64 56.64 -49.12
N MET A 366 -20.77 56.80 -48.12
CA MET A 366 -20.79 55.95 -46.93
C MET A 366 -22.08 56.13 -46.11
N LYS A 367 -22.60 57.36 -46.02
CA LYS A 367 -23.90 57.65 -45.36
C LYS A 367 -25.08 57.06 -46.14
N GLN A 368 -25.05 57.12 -47.47
CA GLN A 368 -26.15 56.64 -48.31
C GLN A 368 -26.35 55.12 -48.23
N PHE A 369 -25.25 54.35 -48.23
CA PHE A 369 -25.32 52.88 -48.32
C PHE A 369 -25.03 52.16 -47.00
N GLY A 370 -24.49 52.85 -45.99
CA GLY A 370 -24.32 52.37 -44.62
C GLY A 370 -23.20 51.35 -44.40
N ASN A 371 -22.95 50.44 -45.34
CA ASN A 371 -21.84 49.48 -45.26
C ASN A 371 -21.26 49.15 -46.65
N CYS A 372 -20.00 48.70 -46.67
CA CYS A 372 -19.27 48.36 -47.90
C CYS A 372 -19.95 47.22 -48.68
N GLY A 373 -20.51 46.24 -47.96
CA GLY A 373 -21.05 45.01 -48.54
C GLY A 373 -22.36 45.18 -49.30
N ALA A 374 -23.07 46.31 -49.11
CA ALA A 374 -24.25 46.65 -49.89
C ALA A 374 -23.97 46.70 -51.41
N CYS A 375 -22.75 47.07 -51.80
CA CYS A 375 -22.31 47.10 -53.19
C CYS A 375 -21.19 46.08 -53.48
N HIS A 376 -20.31 45.83 -52.51
CA HIS A 376 -19.13 44.98 -52.69
C HIS A 376 -19.32 43.53 -52.22
N GLY A 377 -20.45 43.14 -51.66
CA GLY A 377 -20.62 41.81 -51.06
C GLY A 377 -19.77 41.62 -49.79
N ILE A 378 -19.51 40.37 -49.42
CA ILE A 378 -18.71 40.04 -48.22
C ILE A 378 -17.27 39.70 -48.59
N ALA A 379 -16.37 39.66 -47.60
CA ALA A 379 -14.95 39.35 -47.83
C ALA A 379 -14.73 37.99 -48.52
N HIS A 380 -15.62 37.02 -48.30
CA HIS A 380 -15.56 35.71 -48.95
C HIS A 380 -16.03 35.71 -50.41
N ASN A 381 -16.70 36.75 -50.90
CA ASN A 381 -17.23 36.78 -52.27
C ASN A 381 -17.23 38.18 -52.89
N VAL A 382 -16.20 38.99 -52.62
CA VAL A 382 -16.21 40.42 -52.93
C VAL A 382 -16.52 40.67 -54.41
N GLN A 383 -17.47 41.56 -54.65
CA GLN A 383 -17.96 41.96 -55.97
C GLN A 383 -17.38 43.32 -56.34
N GLY A 384 -16.91 43.43 -57.58
CA GLY A 384 -16.32 44.64 -58.13
C GLY A 384 -14.79 44.65 -58.13
N ARG A 385 -14.20 45.24 -59.16
CA ARG A 385 -12.74 45.41 -59.28
C ARG A 385 -12.33 46.71 -58.62
N MET A 386 -11.64 46.64 -57.48
CA MET A 386 -10.73 47.74 -57.11
C MET A 386 -9.62 47.76 -58.16
N LYS A 387 -9.61 48.76 -59.04
CA LYS A 387 -8.49 48.97 -59.97
C LYS A 387 -7.24 49.24 -59.12
N LYS A 388 -6.14 48.58 -59.52
CA LYS A 388 -4.82 48.68 -58.87
C LYS A 388 -4.39 50.12 -58.67
#